data_AF-A0A961WE14-F1
#
_entry.id   AF-A0A961WE14-F1
#
_cell.length_a   1.000
_cell.length_b   1.000
_cell.length_c   1.000
_cell.angle_alpha   90.00
_cell.angle_beta   90.00
_cell.angle_gamma   90.00
#
_symmetry.space_group_name_H-M   'P 1'
#
loop_
_entity.id
_entity.type
_entity.pdbx_description
1 polymer ?
#
loop_
_entity_poly.entity_id
_entity_poly.type
_entity_poly.pdbx_seq_one_letter_code
_entity_poly.pdbx_strand_id
1 'polypeptide(L)'
;MNTKVYAYCERGSDPGFWAEPANAITNGAFFIAALLALWLWLSQPAGRRGAAELALIAIVFVIGTGSFLFHTLATRWAAIADTVPIGIFMVSYLGYA
;
A
#
# COMPACT_ATOMS: atom_id res chain seq x y z
N MET A 1 -9.78 13.72 -16.50
CA MET A 1 -9.44 12.41 -15.90
C MET A 1 -10.58 11.91 -15.01
N ASN A 2 -11.76 11.61 -15.57
CA ASN A 2 -12.97 11.26 -14.80
C ASN A 2 -13.45 9.81 -14.98
N THR A 3 -12.67 8.96 -15.63
CA THR A 3 -13.05 7.56 -15.85
C THR A 3 -12.73 6.74 -14.60
N LYS A 4 -13.78 6.17 -14.00
CA LYS A 4 -13.70 5.20 -12.92
C LYS A 4 -13.31 3.81 -13.46
N VAL A 5 -12.67 3.00 -12.63
CA VAL A 5 -12.27 1.62 -12.92
C VAL A 5 -13.18 0.69 -12.12
N TYR A 6 -13.88 -0.21 -12.80
CA TYR A 6 -14.78 -1.19 -12.19
C TYR A 6 -14.21 -2.59 -12.41
N ALA A 7 -13.28 -2.98 -11.55
CA ALA A 7 -12.55 -4.25 -11.69
C ALA A 7 -12.85 -5.25 -10.56
N TYR A 8 -13.50 -4.82 -9.49
CA TYR A 8 -13.75 -5.63 -8.29
C TYR A 8 -15.24 -5.93 -8.14
N CYS A 9 -15.56 -7.18 -7.78
CA CYS A 9 -16.93 -7.62 -7.53
C CYS A 9 -17.61 -6.79 -6.44
N GLU A 10 -16.88 -6.39 -5.40
CA GLU A 10 -17.40 -5.59 -4.28
C GLU A 10 -17.99 -4.26 -4.77
N ARG A 11 -17.31 -3.59 -5.71
CA ARG A 11 -17.77 -2.32 -6.29
C ARG A 11 -18.96 -2.49 -7.22
N GLY A 12 -18.95 -3.55 -8.02
CA GLY A 12 -19.86 -3.69 -9.16
C GLY A 12 -19.78 -2.47 -10.09
N SER A 13 -20.86 -1.70 -10.17
CA SER A 13 -20.95 -0.47 -10.97
C SER A 13 -21.08 0.81 -10.12
N ASP A 14 -20.95 0.74 -8.79
CA ASP A 14 -21.15 1.88 -7.89
C ASP A 14 -19.91 2.82 -7.91
N PRO A 15 -20.06 4.09 -8.35
CA PRO A 15 -18.97 5.08 -8.34
C PRO A 15 -18.63 5.64 -6.95
N GLY A 16 -19.40 5.28 -5.92
CA GLY A 16 -19.31 5.78 -4.56
C GLY A 16 -17.94 5.55 -3.91
N PHE A 17 -17.61 6.43 -2.95
CA PHE A 17 -16.35 6.36 -2.21
C PHE A 17 -16.24 5.08 -1.37
N TRP A 18 -17.36 4.62 -0.79
CA TRP A 18 -17.43 3.41 0.05
C TRP A 18 -18.05 2.22 -0.67
N ALA A 19 -17.92 2.15 -2.00
CA ALA A 19 -18.41 1.00 -2.77
C ALA A 19 -17.56 -0.27 -2.56
N GLU A 20 -16.35 -0.14 -2.02
CA GLU A 20 -15.46 -1.26 -1.68
C GLU A 20 -15.00 -1.19 -0.22
N PRO A 21 -15.90 -1.30 0.76
CA PRO A 21 -15.56 -1.08 2.17
C PRO A 21 -14.60 -2.14 2.72
N ALA A 22 -14.77 -3.42 2.37
CA ALA A 22 -13.88 -4.48 2.82
C ALA A 22 -12.49 -4.33 2.22
N ASN A 23 -12.37 -4.09 0.90
CA ASN A 23 -11.06 -3.83 0.29
C ASN A 23 -10.42 -2.56 0.88
N ALA A 24 -11.18 -1.46 1.04
CA ALA A 24 -10.63 -0.23 1.61
C ALA A 24 -10.14 -0.41 3.06
N ILE A 25 -10.94 -1.06 3.93
CA ILE A 25 -10.59 -1.23 5.35
C ILE A 25 -9.42 -2.20 5.54
N THR A 26 -9.38 -3.29 4.77
CA THR A 26 -8.32 -4.31 4.91
C THR A 26 -6.93 -3.79 4.56
N ASN A 27 -6.82 -2.71 3.76
CA ASN A 27 -5.56 -1.99 3.55
C ASN A 27 -4.94 -1.44 4.85
N GLY A 28 -5.74 -1.30 5.93
CA GLY A 28 -5.27 -1.06 7.28
C GLY A 28 -4.13 -1.99 7.71
N ALA A 29 -4.12 -3.24 7.22
CA ALA A 29 -3.07 -4.22 7.51
C ALA A 29 -1.68 -3.77 7.06
N PHE A 30 -1.54 -3.06 5.92
CA PHE A 30 -0.26 -2.53 5.47
C PHE A 30 0.29 -1.47 6.42
N PHE A 31 -0.57 -0.58 6.91
CA PHE A 31 -0.18 0.42 7.90
C PHE A 31 0.26 -0.22 9.21
N ILE A 32 -0.50 -1.21 9.69
CA ILE A 32 -0.13 -1.98 10.89
C ILE A 32 1.23 -2.65 10.69
N ALA A 33 1.45 -3.33 9.56
CA ALA A 33 2.72 -3.98 9.25
C ALA A 33 3.88 -2.98 9.18
N ALA A 34 3.71 -1.83 8.51
CA ALA A 34 4.73 -0.79 8.43
C ALA A 34 5.07 -0.20 9.81
N LEU A 35 4.07 0.06 10.64
CA LEU A 35 4.28 0.60 11.99
C LEU A 35 4.96 -0.42 12.92
N LEU A 36 4.57 -1.69 12.86
CA LEU A 36 5.22 -2.76 13.62
C LEU A 36 6.67 -2.97 13.16
N ALA A 37 6.92 -2.97 11.86
CA ALA A 37 8.27 -3.10 11.31
C ALA A 37 9.13 -1.88 11.66
N LEU A 38 8.58 -0.66 11.62
CA LEU A 38 9.26 0.55 12.08
C LEU A 38 9.59 0.48 13.58
N TRP A 39 8.66 0.01 14.40
CA TRP A 39 8.88 -0.19 15.83
C TRP A 39 10.01 -1.19 16.10
N LEU A 40 10.03 -2.31 15.38
CA LEU A 40 11.11 -3.29 15.44
C LEU A 40 12.45 -2.68 15.01
N TRP A 41 12.47 -1.93 13.91
CA TRP A 41 13.67 -1.25 13.40
C TRP A 41 14.22 -0.22 14.40
N LEU A 42 13.34 0.59 15.02
CA LEU A 42 13.73 1.57 16.04
C LEU A 42 14.22 0.92 17.33
N SER A 43 13.72 -0.27 17.66
CA SER A 43 14.13 -1.04 18.84
C SER A 43 15.52 -1.66 18.70
N GLN A 44 16.11 -1.67 17.49
CA GLN A 44 17.48 -2.12 17.27
C GLN A 44 18.51 -1.04 17.65
N PRO A 45 19.71 -1.44 18.13
CA PRO A 45 20.84 -0.51 18.31
C PRO A 45 21.13 0.27 17.02
N ALA A 46 21.51 1.54 17.13
CA ALA A 46 21.69 2.42 15.97
C ALA A 46 22.63 1.83 14.89
N GLY A 47 23.69 1.12 15.29
CA GLY A 47 24.62 0.47 14.35
C GLY A 47 24.09 -0.77 13.62
N ARG A 48 22.88 -1.24 13.96
CA ARG A 48 22.20 -2.37 13.29
C ARG A 48 21.00 -1.93 12.46
N ARG A 49 20.70 -0.63 12.44
CA ARG A 49 19.59 -0.06 11.67
C ARG A 49 20.00 0.10 10.22
N GLY A 50 19.62 -0.85 9.37
CA GLY A 50 19.90 -0.76 7.94
C GLY A 50 18.94 0.19 7.21
N ALA A 51 19.47 0.90 6.21
CA ALA A 51 18.70 1.85 5.41
C ALA A 51 17.75 1.15 4.43
N ALA A 52 18.09 -0.07 4.00
CA ALA A 52 17.27 -0.86 3.08
C ALA A 52 15.95 -1.27 3.74
N GLU A 53 15.98 -1.70 4.99
CA GLU A 53 14.82 -2.08 5.79
C GLU A 53 13.91 -0.87 6.00
N LEU A 54 14.48 0.30 6.30
CA LEU A 54 13.70 1.53 6.42
C LEU A 54 13.02 1.91 5.09
N ALA A 55 13.71 1.75 3.97
CA ALA A 55 13.13 1.97 2.65
C ALA A 55 11.99 0.99 2.35
N LEU A 56 12.16 -0.31 2.64
CA LEU A 56 11.11 -1.31 2.49
C LEU A 56 9.89 -1.01 3.36
N ILE A 57 10.10 -0.59 4.62
CA ILE A 57 9.03 -0.15 5.53
C ILE A 57 8.26 1.04 4.94
N ALA A 58 8.97 2.03 4.42
CA ALA A 58 8.35 3.19 3.78
C ALA A 58 7.53 2.79 2.56
N ILE A 59 8.03 1.88 1.72
CA ILE A 59 7.30 1.39 0.55
C ILE A 59 6.00 0.67 0.97
N VAL A 60 6.04 -0.16 2.03
CA VAL A 60 4.82 -0.83 2.56
C VAL A 60 3.76 0.19 3.01
N PHE A 61 4.17 1.27 3.66
CA PHE A 61 3.24 2.36 4.01
C PHE A 61 2.62 3.02 2.78
N VAL A 62 3.43 3.26 1.74
CA VAL A 62 2.97 3.82 0.47
C VAL A 62 2.01 2.87 -0.25
N ILE A 63 2.25 1.55 -0.23
CA ILE A 63 1.32 0.54 -0.75
C ILE A 63 -0.05 0.68 -0.09
N GLY A 64 -0.11 0.65 1.25
CA GLY A 64 -1.38 0.79 1.97
C GLY A 64 -2.13 2.09 1.62
N THR A 65 -1.40 3.19 1.41
CA THR A 65 -1.97 4.47 0.97
C THR A 65 -2.53 4.39 -0.45
N GLY A 66 -1.76 3.85 -1.39
CA GLY A 66 -2.17 3.67 -2.79
C GLY A 66 -3.39 2.78 -2.93
N SER A 67 -3.37 1.63 -2.27
CA SER A 67 -4.49 0.68 -2.28
C SER A 67 -5.75 1.29 -1.67
N PHE A 68 -5.65 1.98 -0.53
CA PHE A 68 -6.80 2.68 0.06
C PHE A 68 -7.38 3.74 -0.89
N LEU A 69 -6.53 4.55 -1.53
CA LEU A 69 -6.94 5.55 -2.50
C LEU A 69 -7.63 4.90 -3.71
N PHE A 70 -7.14 3.75 -4.17
CA PHE A 70 -7.76 3.06 -5.31
C PHE A 70 -9.11 2.47 -4.96
N HIS A 71 -9.23 1.76 -3.83
CA HIS A 71 -10.50 1.15 -3.42
C HIS A 71 -11.56 2.17 -3.03
N THR A 72 -11.18 3.42 -2.75
CA THR A 72 -12.13 4.50 -2.49
C THR A 72 -12.43 5.35 -3.73
N LEU A 73 -11.41 5.77 -4.49
CA LEU A 73 -11.56 6.70 -5.61
C LEU A 73 -11.74 6.00 -6.95
N ALA A 74 -11.23 4.79 -7.13
CA ALA A 74 -11.30 3.98 -8.35
C ALA A 74 -10.88 4.73 -9.63
N THR A 75 -9.92 5.64 -9.54
CA THR A 75 -9.40 6.38 -10.69
C THR A 75 -8.13 5.72 -11.24
N ARG A 76 -7.80 5.98 -12.52
CA ARG A 76 -6.58 5.45 -13.14
C ARG A 76 -5.30 5.84 -12.41
N TRP A 77 -5.21 7.07 -11.90
CA TRP A 77 -4.04 7.50 -11.15
C TRP A 77 -3.93 6.79 -9.80
N ALA A 78 -5.06 6.50 -9.15
CA ALA A 78 -5.07 5.75 -7.90
C ALA A 78 -4.68 4.29 -8.14
N ALA A 79 -5.10 3.68 -9.26
CA ALA A 79 -4.66 2.34 -9.67
C ALA A 79 -3.14 2.26 -9.88
N ILE A 80 -2.53 3.32 -10.44
CA ILE A 80 -1.07 3.43 -10.56
C ILE A 80 -0.43 3.57 -9.17
N ALA A 81 -1.01 4.42 -8.31
CA ALA A 81 -0.55 4.60 -6.94
C ALA A 81 -0.64 3.32 -6.09
N ASP A 82 -1.58 2.42 -6.40
CA ASP A 82 -1.71 1.11 -5.78
C ASP A 82 -0.66 0.12 -6.31
N THR A 83 -0.60 -0.06 -7.63
CA THR A 83 0.18 -1.14 -8.25
C THR A 83 1.68 -0.88 -8.38
N VAL A 84 2.11 0.36 -8.64
CA VAL A 84 3.53 0.69 -8.84
C VAL A 84 4.35 0.47 -7.56
N PRO A 85 3.93 0.94 -6.37
CA PRO A 85 4.65 0.68 -5.12
C PRO A 85 4.78 -0.82 -4.80
N ILE A 86 3.78 -1.64 -5.12
CA ILE A 86 3.85 -3.10 -4.96
C ILE A 86 4.97 -3.67 -5.83
N GLY A 87 5.04 -3.28 -7.10
CA GLY A 87 6.11 -3.72 -8.00
C GLY A 87 7.50 -3.29 -7.52
N ILE A 88 7.64 -2.05 -7.02
CA ILE A 88 8.89 -1.55 -6.43
C ILE A 88 9.27 -2.38 -5.20
N PHE A 89 8.32 -2.68 -4.31
CA PHE A 89 8.58 -3.53 -3.15
C PHE A 89 9.07 -4.91 -3.56
N MET A 90 8.38 -5.56 -4.51
CA MET A 90 8.74 -6.90 -4.99
C MET A 90 10.18 -6.95 -5.50
N VAL A 91 10.58 -6.02 -6.38
CA VAL A 91 11.94 -5.98 -6.93
C VAL A 91 12.98 -5.60 -5.88
N SER A 92 12.66 -4.63 -5.00
CA SER A 92 13.57 -4.20 -3.94
C SER A 92 13.81 -5.30 -2.91
N TYR A 93 12.75 -6.02 -2.54
CA TYR A 93 12.84 -7.15 -1.61
C TYR A 93 13.62 -8.30 -2.22
N LEU A 94 13.39 -8.63 -3.49
CA LEU A 94 14.17 -9.66 -4.20
C LEU A 94 15.66 -9.32 -4.26
N GLY A 95 16.03 -8.05 -4.43
CA GLY A 95 17.43 -7.63 -4.41
C GLY A 95 18.04 -7.56 -3.00
N TYR A 96 17.21 -7.48 -1.97
CA TYR A 96 17.63 -7.39 -0.56
C TYR A 96 17.79 -8.76 0.10
N ALA A 97 16.91 -9.71 -0.18
CA ALA A 97 16.87 -11.06 0.40
C ALA A 97 17.78 -12.04 -0.34
#